data_AF-L1KTB2-F1
#
_entry.id   AF-L1KTB2-F1
#
_cell.length_a   1.000
_cell.length_b   1.000
_cell.length_c   1.000
_cell.angle_alpha   90.00
_cell.angle_beta   90.00
_cell.angle_gamma   90.00
#
_symmetry.space_group_name_H-M   'P 1'
#
loop_
_entity.id
_entity.type
_entity.pdbx_description
1 polymer ?
#
loop_
_entity_poly.entity_id
_entity_poly.type
_entity_poly.pdbx_seq_one_letter_code
_entity_poly.pdbx_strand_id
1 'polypeptide(L)'
;MNENSEVVDTGRTDEFGFPVYDSDVVVAPQLLRQRGEDPATDGGFPSGHTNALHLAALAYAYAVPERFQEMVTRAFEASHDRIVSGMHSALDVIGGRVMATALAAATLADPKNAALKAAARKQAAEYFQAKTGTTADTLFAYAHSAGTDTDPYADREANARLVEPKLTYVLTRRGRSTDLTVPKGAEVLLETRLPYLDAAQRREVLRTTALPSGYVLLDGWEQWGRLNLFAAADAYGAFAADVEVTMDASLGGFHTADTWRNDICGPGGLVKRGSGTLTLAGANEYTGGTTVEAGVLAAGSKEAFGRGDVRVKGGTLRTGDHTVRVRGGYAQAGVLDVTLDRGTDAALVVDGRAVLERGSSLVVRFDVEQPPRDGSTVAVIGARSLQGRFSEVTVAVEGWTAEQVFTARGVSV
;
A
#
# COMPACT_ATOMS: atom_id res chain seq x y z
N MET A 1 29.18 3.83 26.26
CA MET A 1 29.34 5.03 25.43
C MET A 1 28.71 6.14 26.24
N ASN A 2 29.49 7.12 26.68
CA ASN A 2 29.04 8.14 27.62
C ASN A 2 28.05 9.13 26.95
N GLU A 3 27.53 10.07 27.72
CA GLU A 3 26.65 11.16 27.25
C GLU A 3 27.23 12.01 26.10
N ASN A 4 28.55 11.95 25.89
CA ASN A 4 29.26 12.63 24.81
C ASN A 4 29.52 11.73 23.58
N SER A 5 28.93 10.53 23.53
CA SER A 5 29.17 9.51 22.50
C SER A 5 30.61 8.95 22.46
N GLU A 6 31.34 9.01 23.57
CA GLU A 6 32.70 8.48 23.67
C GLU A 6 32.71 7.08 24.28
N VAL A 7 33.57 6.20 23.77
CA VAL A 7 33.86 4.91 24.40
C VAL A 7 34.97 5.14 25.42
N VAL A 8 34.60 5.37 26.68
CA VAL A 8 35.54 5.58 27.77
C VAL A 8 35.73 4.27 28.52
N ASP A 9 36.94 3.73 28.49
CA ASP A 9 37.32 2.55 29.28
C ASP A 9 37.42 2.94 30.76
N THR A 10 36.73 2.20 31.64
CA THR A 10 36.80 2.47 33.09
C THR A 10 37.97 1.75 33.77
N GLY A 11 38.71 0.92 33.03
CA GLY A 11 39.79 0.08 33.56
C GLY A 11 39.32 -1.06 34.45
N ARG A 12 38.00 -1.28 34.54
CA ARG A 12 37.39 -2.34 35.35
C ARG A 12 36.90 -3.47 34.45
N THR A 13 36.87 -4.67 35.01
CA THR A 13 36.16 -5.82 34.45
C THR A 13 34.96 -6.18 35.31
N ASP A 14 33.88 -6.64 34.69
CA ASP A 14 32.71 -7.15 35.41
C ASP A 14 32.95 -8.55 36.00
N GLU A 15 31.93 -9.11 36.65
CA GLU A 15 31.97 -10.44 37.28
C GLU A 15 32.22 -11.60 36.29
N PHE A 16 32.12 -11.34 34.97
CA PHE A 16 32.39 -12.29 33.91
C PHE A 16 33.70 -12.02 33.17
N GLY A 17 34.48 -11.01 33.60
CA GLY A 17 35.78 -10.67 33.04
C GLY A 17 35.74 -9.70 31.85
N PHE A 18 34.60 -9.11 31.52
CA PHE A 18 34.51 -8.19 30.38
C PHE A 18 34.84 -6.74 30.77
N PRO A 19 35.55 -5.98 29.91
CA PRO A 19 35.81 -4.55 30.14
C PRO A 19 34.51 -3.77 30.29
N VAL A 20 34.43 -2.99 31.37
CA VAL A 20 33.34 -2.07 31.69
C VAL A 20 33.66 -0.70 31.11
N TYR A 21 32.79 -0.22 30.23
CA TYR A 21 32.86 1.13 29.67
C TYR A 21 31.93 2.06 30.42
N ASP A 22 32.29 3.35 30.46
CA ASP A 22 31.42 4.40 31.00
C ASP A 22 30.19 4.52 30.11
N SER A 23 29.04 4.13 30.65
CA SER A 23 27.79 3.93 29.91
C SER A 23 26.63 3.86 30.89
N ASP A 24 25.61 4.70 30.69
CA ASP A 24 24.33 4.58 31.39
C ASP A 24 23.53 3.35 30.92
N VAL A 25 23.93 2.75 29.81
CA VAL A 25 23.35 1.52 29.26
C VAL A 25 24.05 0.31 29.88
N VAL A 26 23.32 -0.44 30.71
CA VAL A 26 23.75 -1.72 31.28
C VAL A 26 23.31 -2.85 30.34
N VAL A 27 24.27 -3.63 29.84
CA VAL A 27 24.00 -4.82 29.03
C VAL A 27 23.41 -5.91 29.92
N ALA A 28 22.35 -6.59 29.49
CA ALA A 28 21.79 -7.70 30.24
C ALA A 28 22.88 -8.77 30.47
N PRO A 29 23.08 -9.27 31.71
CA PRO A 29 24.19 -10.18 32.04
C PRO A 29 24.32 -11.42 31.15
N GLN A 30 23.20 -11.90 30.63
CA GLN A 30 23.14 -13.05 29.72
C GLN A 30 23.84 -12.78 28.37
N LEU A 31 23.86 -11.52 27.92
CA LEU A 31 24.45 -11.11 26.64
C LEU A 31 25.96 -10.91 26.73
N LEU A 32 26.48 -10.56 27.91
CA LEU A 32 27.91 -10.41 28.13
C LEU A 32 28.66 -11.71 27.80
N ARG A 33 28.06 -12.87 28.12
CA ARG A 33 28.61 -14.20 27.78
C ARG A 33 28.69 -14.52 26.29
N GLN A 34 28.06 -13.72 25.42
CA GLN A 34 28.05 -13.90 23.97
C GLN A 34 28.97 -12.89 23.26
N ARG A 35 29.65 -12.00 23.99
CA ARG A 35 30.56 -10.99 23.45
C ARG A 35 31.87 -11.65 23.02
N GLY A 36 32.30 -11.40 21.78
CA GLY A 36 33.58 -11.88 21.27
C GLY A 36 34.77 -11.12 21.88
N GLU A 37 35.90 -11.80 22.07
CA GLU A 37 37.16 -11.18 22.52
C GLU A 37 38.01 -10.62 21.37
N ASP A 38 37.62 -10.86 20.11
CA ASP A 38 38.30 -10.36 18.91
C ASP A 38 37.47 -9.27 18.20
N PRO A 39 37.73 -7.97 18.49
CA PRO A 39 36.99 -6.86 17.91
C PRO A 39 37.09 -6.78 16.39
N ALA A 40 38.13 -7.36 15.78
CA ALA A 40 38.31 -7.32 14.33
C ALA A 40 37.30 -8.21 13.60
N THR A 41 36.69 -9.16 14.31
CA THR A 41 35.65 -10.07 13.79
C THR A 41 34.24 -9.70 14.25
N ASP A 42 34.10 -8.68 15.10
CA ASP A 42 32.85 -8.28 15.77
C ASP A 42 32.47 -6.82 15.45
N GLY A 43 32.33 -6.52 14.15
CA GLY A 43 31.92 -5.20 13.69
C GLY A 43 30.41 -4.95 13.87
N GLY A 44 30.06 -3.90 14.61
CA GLY A 44 28.65 -3.53 14.84
C GLY A 44 27.93 -2.95 13.61
N PHE A 45 28.64 -2.16 12.79
CA PHE A 45 28.06 -1.42 11.66
C PHE A 45 28.55 -1.93 10.28
N PRO A 46 27.64 -2.16 9.31
CA PRO A 46 26.20 -2.30 9.50
C PRO A 46 25.85 -3.65 10.14
N SER A 47 24.63 -3.78 10.68
CA SER A 47 24.17 -5.06 11.22
C SER A 47 24.00 -6.10 10.10
N GLY A 48 24.89 -7.10 10.08
CA GLY A 48 24.80 -8.24 9.16
C GLY A 48 23.53 -9.09 9.35
N HIS A 49 23.08 -9.24 10.60
CA HIS A 49 21.82 -9.92 10.93
C HIS A 49 20.62 -9.20 10.33
N THR A 50 20.53 -7.88 10.52
CA THR A 50 19.49 -7.06 9.93
C THR A 50 19.53 -7.15 8.41
N ASN A 51 20.73 -7.10 7.82
CA ASN A 51 20.89 -7.22 6.38
C ASN A 51 20.34 -8.57 5.86
N ALA A 52 20.69 -9.68 6.50
CA ALA A 52 20.18 -11.01 6.13
C ALA A 52 18.66 -11.13 6.29
N LEU A 53 18.11 -10.60 7.38
CA LEU A 53 16.66 -10.59 7.64
C LEU A 53 15.90 -9.84 6.56
N HIS A 54 16.35 -8.62 6.21
CA HIS A 54 15.73 -7.82 5.16
C HIS A 54 15.91 -8.44 3.77
N LEU A 55 17.07 -9.01 3.45
CA LEU A 55 17.28 -9.72 2.18
C LEU A 55 16.32 -10.91 2.02
N ALA A 56 16.20 -11.74 3.05
CA ALA A 56 15.28 -12.88 3.04
C ALA A 56 13.83 -12.41 2.90
N ALA A 57 13.42 -11.42 3.69
CA ALA A 57 12.07 -10.87 3.64
C ALA A 57 11.73 -10.26 2.27
N LEU A 58 12.64 -9.51 1.66
CA LEU A 58 12.42 -8.92 0.33
C LEU A 58 12.38 -10.00 -0.77
N ALA A 59 13.18 -11.06 -0.66
CA ALA A 59 13.09 -12.20 -1.56
C ALA A 59 11.74 -12.93 -1.44
N TYR A 60 11.26 -13.15 -0.21
CA TYR A 60 9.93 -13.72 0.03
C TYR A 60 8.81 -12.81 -0.42
N ALA A 61 8.88 -11.51 -0.15
CA ALA A 61 7.91 -10.51 -0.60
C ALA A 61 7.84 -10.46 -2.14
N TYR A 62 8.98 -10.62 -2.82
CA TYR A 62 9.02 -10.70 -4.27
C TYR A 62 8.35 -11.98 -4.80
N ALA A 63 8.60 -13.14 -4.18
CA ALA A 63 8.03 -14.42 -4.62
C ALA A 63 6.56 -14.62 -4.20
N VAL A 64 6.15 -14.01 -3.08
CA VAL A 64 4.82 -14.09 -2.47
C VAL A 64 4.30 -12.66 -2.24
N PRO A 65 4.06 -11.88 -3.32
CA PRO A 65 3.61 -10.50 -3.22
C PRO A 65 2.24 -10.36 -2.56
N GLU A 66 1.48 -11.45 -2.44
CA GLU A 66 0.23 -11.52 -1.69
C GLU A 66 0.42 -11.31 -0.18
N ARG A 67 1.66 -11.35 0.34
CA ARG A 67 2.00 -11.05 1.74
C ARG A 67 3.16 -10.05 1.86
N PHE A 68 3.28 -9.15 0.89
CA PHE A 68 4.43 -8.25 0.76
C PHE A 68 4.65 -7.40 2.02
N GLN A 69 3.59 -6.76 2.52
CA GLN A 69 3.69 -5.84 3.66
C GLN A 69 4.01 -6.57 4.96
N GLU A 70 3.47 -7.76 5.15
CA GLU A 70 3.69 -8.60 6.32
C GLU A 70 5.15 -9.10 6.36
N MET A 71 5.72 -9.46 5.20
CA MET A 71 7.14 -9.81 5.10
C MET A 71 8.04 -8.62 5.43
N VAL A 72 7.71 -7.43 4.91
CA VAL A 72 8.43 -6.19 5.25
C VAL A 72 8.32 -5.91 6.76
N THR A 73 7.12 -6.02 7.34
CA THR A 73 6.85 -5.80 8.77
C THR A 73 7.66 -6.76 9.63
N ARG A 74 7.67 -8.05 9.28
CA ARG A 74 8.43 -9.08 9.99
C ARG A 74 9.93 -8.79 10.00
N ALA A 75 10.48 -8.26 8.90
CA ALA A 75 11.88 -7.85 8.84
C ALA A 75 12.18 -6.72 9.84
N PHE A 76 11.30 -5.73 9.95
CA PHE A 76 11.44 -4.64 10.90
C PHE A 76 11.38 -5.10 12.36
N GLU A 77 10.48 -6.02 12.70
CA GLU A 77 10.42 -6.61 14.05
C GLU A 77 11.69 -7.40 14.38
N ALA A 78 12.06 -8.36 13.53
CA ALA A 78 13.21 -9.21 13.79
C ALA A 78 14.52 -8.39 13.87
N SER A 79 14.60 -7.29 13.12
CA SER A 79 15.73 -6.37 13.18
C SER A 79 15.69 -5.49 14.42
N HIS A 80 14.50 -5.11 14.89
CA HIS A 80 14.32 -4.39 16.15
C HIS A 80 14.69 -5.25 17.36
N ASP A 81 14.41 -6.55 17.34
CA ASP A 81 14.82 -7.48 18.39
C ASP A 81 16.33 -7.48 18.59
N ARG A 82 17.11 -7.15 17.56
CA ARG A 82 18.57 -6.99 17.69
C ARG A 82 18.97 -5.79 18.55
N ILE A 83 18.14 -4.75 18.59
CA ILE A 83 18.32 -3.60 19.48
C ILE A 83 17.89 -3.97 20.89
N VAL A 84 16.70 -4.56 21.04
CA VAL A 84 16.14 -4.94 22.35
C VAL A 84 17.02 -5.97 23.06
N SER A 85 17.62 -6.89 22.30
CA SER A 85 18.61 -7.86 22.81
C SER A 85 20.02 -7.27 22.96
N GLY A 86 20.22 -5.96 22.88
CA GLY A 86 21.52 -5.31 23.11
C GLY A 86 22.63 -5.66 22.10
N MET A 87 22.29 -6.28 20.97
CA MET A 87 23.25 -6.77 19.97
C MET A 87 23.64 -5.70 18.93
N HIS A 88 22.77 -4.73 18.68
CA HIS A 88 23.00 -3.68 17.69
C HIS A 88 22.39 -2.35 18.12
N SER A 89 23.02 -1.24 17.74
CA SER A 89 22.43 0.09 17.85
C SER A 89 21.37 0.31 16.77
N ALA A 90 20.54 1.36 16.92
CA ALA A 90 19.62 1.78 15.87
C ALA A 90 20.35 2.12 14.55
N LEU A 91 21.56 2.70 14.66
CA LEU A 91 22.41 3.03 13.51
C LEU A 91 22.77 1.78 12.70
N ASP A 92 23.20 0.71 13.37
CA ASP A 92 23.59 -0.55 12.75
C ASP A 92 22.43 -1.21 12.01
N VAL A 93 21.25 -1.21 12.64
CA VAL A 93 20.02 -1.75 12.07
C VAL A 93 19.59 -0.95 10.84
N ILE A 94 19.62 0.39 10.91
CA ILE A 94 19.32 1.23 9.74
C ILE A 94 20.31 0.92 8.61
N GLY A 95 21.62 0.90 8.90
CA GLY A 95 22.65 0.57 7.91
C GLY A 95 22.44 -0.79 7.26
N GLY A 96 22.10 -1.81 8.05
CA GLY A 96 21.81 -3.16 7.56
C GLY A 96 20.59 -3.20 6.63
N ARG A 97 19.51 -2.49 6.98
CA ARG A 97 18.31 -2.37 6.14
C ARG A 97 18.62 -1.67 4.82
N VAL A 98 19.34 -0.54 4.87
CA VAL A 98 19.68 0.25 3.67
C VAL A 98 20.52 -0.60 2.71
N MET A 99 21.54 -1.29 3.24
CA MET A 99 22.39 -2.19 2.47
C MET A 99 21.58 -3.34 1.86
N ALA A 100 20.74 -4.02 2.64
CA ALA A 100 19.90 -5.12 2.16
C ALA A 100 18.96 -4.69 1.02
N THR A 101 18.39 -3.48 1.14
CA THR A 101 17.47 -2.96 0.12
C THR A 101 18.19 -2.75 -1.21
N ALA A 102 19.38 -2.14 -1.17
CA ALA A 102 20.22 -1.95 -2.35
C ALA A 102 20.67 -3.30 -2.97
N LEU A 103 21.10 -4.25 -2.13
CA LEU A 103 21.53 -5.58 -2.57
C LEU A 103 20.38 -6.41 -3.16
N ALA A 104 19.18 -6.34 -2.56
CA ALA A 104 17.99 -7.00 -3.09
C ALA A 104 17.64 -6.44 -4.48
N ALA A 105 17.61 -5.12 -4.62
CA ALA A 105 17.33 -4.48 -5.91
C ALA A 105 18.38 -4.86 -6.96
N ALA A 106 19.68 -4.79 -6.63
CA ALA A 106 20.75 -5.17 -7.54
C ALA A 106 20.65 -6.64 -7.98
N THR A 107 20.36 -7.54 -7.04
CA THR A 107 20.23 -8.98 -7.33
C THR A 107 19.01 -9.28 -8.20
N LEU A 108 17.86 -8.67 -7.89
CA LEU A 108 16.61 -8.85 -8.65
C LEU A 108 16.66 -8.19 -10.03
N ALA A 109 17.42 -7.11 -10.19
CA ALA A 109 17.59 -6.40 -11.45
C ALA A 109 18.66 -7.02 -12.38
N ASP A 110 19.56 -7.87 -11.86
CA ASP A 110 20.57 -8.55 -12.68
C ASP A 110 19.89 -9.48 -13.70
N PRO A 111 20.09 -9.28 -15.02
CA PRO A 111 19.54 -10.13 -16.06
C PRO A 111 19.91 -11.61 -15.90
N LYS A 112 21.05 -11.93 -15.27
CA LYS A 112 21.46 -13.32 -14.98
C LYS A 112 20.48 -14.03 -14.05
N ASN A 113 19.77 -13.28 -13.21
CA ASN A 113 18.80 -13.81 -12.26
C ASN A 113 17.36 -13.77 -12.79
N ALA A 114 17.11 -13.29 -14.01
CA ALA A 114 15.76 -13.11 -14.55
C ALA A 114 14.96 -14.43 -14.58
N ALA A 115 15.58 -15.51 -15.08
CA ALA A 115 14.94 -16.83 -15.10
C ALA A 115 14.72 -17.38 -13.68
N LEU A 116 15.70 -17.19 -12.78
CA LEU A 116 15.64 -17.69 -11.41
C LEU A 116 14.52 -17.01 -10.60
N LYS A 117 14.43 -15.68 -10.66
CA LYS A 117 13.39 -14.94 -9.91
C LYS A 117 11.98 -15.22 -10.46
N ALA A 118 11.85 -15.40 -11.78
CA ALA A 118 10.58 -15.80 -12.40
C ALA A 118 10.17 -17.22 -11.97
N ALA A 119 11.12 -18.16 -11.94
CA ALA A 119 10.88 -19.52 -11.47
C ALA A 119 10.49 -19.55 -9.99
N ALA A 120 11.17 -18.76 -9.14
CA ALA A 120 10.86 -18.66 -7.71
C ALA A 120 9.43 -18.14 -7.46
N ARG A 121 9.02 -17.06 -8.15
CA ARG A 121 7.64 -16.54 -8.08
C ARG A 121 6.63 -17.58 -8.55
N LYS A 122 6.88 -18.24 -9.69
CA LYS A 122 5.99 -19.28 -10.22
C LYS A 122 5.84 -20.45 -9.24
N GLN A 123 6.96 -20.97 -8.73
CA GLN A 123 6.98 -22.07 -7.77
C GLN A 123 6.20 -21.73 -6.50
N ALA A 124 6.39 -20.52 -5.95
CA ALA A 124 5.68 -20.08 -4.77
C ALA A 124 4.15 -19.99 -5.02
N ALA A 125 3.75 -19.39 -6.15
CA ALA A 125 2.34 -19.32 -6.53
C ALA A 125 1.70 -20.71 -6.67
N GLU A 126 2.34 -21.62 -7.40
CA GLU A 126 1.86 -23.00 -7.60
C GLU A 126 1.76 -23.75 -6.27
N TYR A 127 2.76 -23.61 -5.39
CA TYR A 127 2.74 -24.23 -4.07
C TYR A 127 1.55 -23.76 -3.24
N PHE A 128 1.37 -22.44 -3.08
CA PHE A 128 0.31 -21.91 -2.23
C PHE A 128 -1.07 -22.21 -2.83
N GLN A 129 -1.27 -22.01 -4.13
CA GLN A 129 -2.54 -22.35 -4.79
C GLN A 129 -2.91 -23.83 -4.62
N ALA A 130 -1.94 -24.74 -4.74
CA ALA A 130 -2.18 -26.17 -4.50
C ALA A 130 -2.51 -26.47 -3.02
N LYS A 131 -1.94 -25.72 -2.07
CA LYS A 131 -2.18 -25.92 -0.63
C LYS A 131 -3.51 -25.35 -0.16
N THR A 132 -3.99 -24.28 -0.79
CA THR A 132 -5.17 -23.51 -0.35
C THR A 132 -6.39 -23.78 -1.22
N GLY A 133 -6.22 -24.38 -2.39
CA GLY A 133 -7.27 -24.54 -3.40
C GLY A 133 -7.65 -23.24 -4.10
N THR A 134 -6.81 -22.20 -4.01
CA THR A 134 -7.06 -20.89 -4.62
C THR A 134 -6.54 -20.82 -6.06
N THR A 135 -6.97 -19.81 -6.78
CA THR A 135 -6.39 -19.39 -8.07
C THR A 135 -5.46 -18.20 -7.85
N ALA A 136 -4.84 -17.68 -8.92
CA ALA A 136 -4.12 -16.41 -8.86
C ALA A 136 -5.03 -15.27 -8.34
N ASP A 137 -6.30 -15.25 -8.74
CA ASP A 137 -7.25 -14.19 -8.37
C ASP A 137 -7.75 -14.28 -6.93
N THR A 138 -7.81 -15.49 -6.36
CA THR A 138 -8.35 -15.70 -5.01
C THR A 138 -7.28 -15.86 -3.93
N LEU A 139 -6.01 -16.02 -4.32
CA LEU A 139 -4.91 -16.22 -3.37
C LEU A 139 -4.72 -15.01 -2.43
N PHE A 140 -4.81 -13.77 -2.94
CA PHE A 140 -4.68 -12.58 -2.10
C PHE A 140 -5.76 -12.53 -1.02
N ALA A 141 -7.02 -12.76 -1.37
CA ALA A 141 -8.13 -12.76 -0.43
C ALA A 141 -7.98 -13.88 0.62
N TYR A 142 -7.60 -15.09 0.20
CA TYR A 142 -7.33 -16.19 1.12
C TYR A 142 -6.21 -15.84 2.10
N ALA A 143 -5.12 -15.26 1.58
CA ALA A 143 -3.97 -14.87 2.38
C ALA A 143 -4.29 -13.82 3.46
N HIS A 144 -5.44 -13.13 3.38
CA HIS A 144 -5.90 -12.15 4.37
C HIS A 144 -7.25 -12.52 5.00
N SER A 145 -7.64 -13.81 4.93
CA SER A 145 -8.94 -14.27 5.45
C SER A 145 -8.96 -14.50 6.96
N ALA A 146 -7.79 -14.68 7.58
CA ALA A 146 -7.66 -14.91 9.01
C ALA A 146 -7.64 -13.58 9.80
N GLY A 147 -8.31 -13.56 10.95
CA GLY A 147 -8.24 -12.45 11.90
C GLY A 147 -6.97 -12.49 12.76
N THR A 148 -6.78 -11.45 13.59
CA THR A 148 -5.58 -11.24 14.42
C THR A 148 -5.29 -12.36 15.42
N ASP A 149 -6.31 -13.12 15.82
CA ASP A 149 -6.17 -14.25 16.75
C ASP A 149 -5.39 -15.42 16.14
N THR A 150 -5.32 -15.49 14.80
CA THR A 150 -4.61 -16.53 14.05
C THR A 150 -3.42 -15.96 13.28
N ASP A 151 -3.56 -14.76 12.73
CA ASP A 151 -2.52 -14.07 11.98
C ASP A 151 -2.18 -12.73 12.64
N PRO A 152 -1.05 -12.63 13.37
CA PRO A 152 -0.69 -11.40 14.08
C PRO A 152 -0.43 -10.21 13.15
N TYR A 153 -0.30 -10.44 11.84
CA TYR A 153 -0.10 -9.40 10.83
C TYR A 153 -1.39 -9.04 10.07
N ALA A 154 -2.55 -9.59 10.44
CA ALA A 154 -3.81 -9.30 9.75
C ALA A 154 -4.26 -7.83 9.85
N ASP A 155 -3.84 -7.12 10.90
CA ASP A 155 -4.11 -5.68 11.05
C ASP A 155 -3.02 -4.85 10.36
N ARG A 156 -3.32 -4.38 9.14
CA ARG A 156 -2.45 -3.51 8.35
C ARG A 156 -2.11 -2.20 9.06
N GLU A 157 -3.04 -1.60 9.81
CA GLU A 157 -2.77 -0.36 10.54
C GLU A 157 -1.84 -0.60 11.73
N ALA A 158 -1.99 -1.72 12.43
CA ALA A 158 -1.04 -2.12 13.46
C ALA A 158 0.37 -2.34 12.88
N ASN A 159 0.46 -2.99 11.72
CA ASN A 159 1.72 -3.17 11.00
C ASN A 159 2.35 -1.82 10.62
N ALA A 160 1.55 -0.86 10.14
CA ALA A 160 2.02 0.49 9.82
C ALA A 160 2.58 1.20 11.07
N ARG A 161 1.83 1.19 12.19
CA ARG A 161 2.27 1.74 13.49
C ARG A 161 3.54 1.07 14.01
N LEU A 162 3.76 -0.20 13.68
CA LEU A 162 4.97 -0.93 14.03
C LEU A 162 6.18 -0.48 13.20
N VAL A 163 6.01 -0.36 11.88
CA VAL A 163 7.08 -0.10 10.91
C VAL A 163 7.51 1.36 10.91
N GLU A 164 6.55 2.30 10.93
CA GLU A 164 6.78 3.72 10.75
C GLU A 164 7.88 4.31 11.67
N PRO A 165 7.82 4.13 13.01
CA PRO A 165 8.88 4.66 13.88
C PRO A 165 10.24 3.98 13.66
N LYS A 166 10.29 2.75 13.13
CA LYS A 166 11.52 1.99 12.87
C LYS A 166 12.17 2.36 11.52
N LEU A 167 11.48 3.13 10.68
CA LEU A 167 12.05 3.66 9.45
C LEU A 167 13.20 4.64 9.75
N THR A 168 13.11 5.38 10.85
CA THR A 168 14.06 6.41 11.25
C THR A 168 14.62 6.21 12.66
N TYR A 169 13.96 5.44 13.53
CA TYR A 169 14.30 5.31 14.95
C TYR A 169 14.51 6.68 15.61
N VAL A 170 15.74 6.94 16.07
CA VAL A 170 16.13 8.15 16.79
C VAL A 170 16.72 9.23 15.87
N LEU A 171 16.71 9.01 14.56
CA LEU A 171 17.29 9.96 13.61
C LEU A 171 16.49 11.25 13.57
N THR A 172 17.14 12.35 13.97
CA THR A 172 16.55 13.68 13.87
C THR A 172 16.52 14.15 12.42
N ARG A 173 15.41 14.80 12.03
CA ARG A 173 15.28 15.44 10.74
C ARG A 173 15.68 16.92 10.82
N ARG A 174 16.52 17.40 9.89
CA ARG A 174 16.88 18.82 9.73
C ARG A 174 16.83 19.24 8.27
N GLY A 175 16.60 20.53 8.01
CA GLY A 175 16.63 21.08 6.64
C GLY A 175 15.30 21.00 5.88
N ARG A 176 15.35 21.36 4.59
CA ARG A 176 14.18 21.41 3.69
C ARG A 176 13.85 20.02 3.14
N SER A 177 12.57 19.79 2.84
CA SER A 177 12.17 18.60 2.10
C SER A 177 12.60 18.74 0.63
N THR A 178 13.29 17.72 0.14
CA THR A 178 13.68 17.57 -1.26
C THR A 178 13.14 16.24 -1.74
N ASP A 179 12.73 16.20 -3.00
CA ASP A 179 12.23 14.99 -3.62
C ASP A 179 13.27 13.87 -3.57
N LEU A 180 12.79 12.62 -3.53
CA LEU A 180 13.65 11.46 -3.67
C LEU A 180 14.14 11.36 -5.11
N THR A 181 15.46 11.31 -5.32
CA THR A 181 16.00 10.73 -6.54
C THR A 181 15.98 9.22 -6.36
N VAL A 182 15.02 8.56 -6.99
CA VAL A 182 14.83 7.11 -6.81
C VAL A 182 16.11 6.38 -7.25
N PRO A 183 16.71 5.51 -6.43
CA PRO A 183 17.89 4.76 -6.82
C PRO A 183 17.65 3.96 -8.12
N LYS A 184 18.66 3.85 -8.98
CA LYS A 184 18.53 3.10 -10.24
C LYS A 184 18.24 1.62 -9.96
N GLY A 185 17.25 1.04 -10.64
CA GLY A 185 16.87 -0.36 -10.48
C GLY A 185 15.96 -0.65 -9.29
N ALA A 186 15.67 0.34 -8.43
CA ALA A 186 14.79 0.15 -7.27
C ALA A 186 13.36 -0.27 -7.66
N GLU A 187 12.90 0.07 -8.87
CA GLU A 187 11.58 -0.33 -9.40
C GLU A 187 11.35 -1.84 -9.46
N VAL A 188 12.41 -2.64 -9.46
CA VAL A 188 12.31 -4.10 -9.42
C VAL A 188 11.72 -4.61 -8.10
N LEU A 189 11.88 -3.84 -7.01
CA LEU A 189 11.39 -4.20 -5.68
C LEU A 189 9.86 -4.27 -5.61
N LEU A 190 9.16 -3.60 -6.53
CA LEU A 190 7.70 -3.59 -6.62
C LEU A 190 7.17 -4.41 -7.80
N GLU A 191 8.04 -5.05 -8.58
CA GLU A 191 7.68 -5.67 -9.87
C GLU A 191 6.57 -6.72 -9.75
N THR A 192 6.62 -7.56 -8.73
CA THR A 192 5.60 -8.60 -8.53
C THR A 192 4.42 -8.13 -7.68
N ARG A 193 4.59 -7.06 -6.89
CA ARG A 193 3.50 -6.47 -6.09
C ARG A 193 2.60 -5.59 -6.94
N LEU A 194 3.15 -4.80 -7.87
CA LEU A 194 2.42 -3.90 -8.75
C LEU A 194 2.72 -4.22 -10.22
N PRO A 195 2.39 -5.45 -10.69
CA PRO A 195 2.86 -5.95 -11.99
C PRO A 195 2.20 -5.28 -13.20
N TYR A 196 1.08 -4.59 -13.00
CA TYR A 196 0.39 -3.80 -14.03
C TYR A 196 0.95 -2.39 -14.20
N LEU A 197 1.91 -1.98 -13.35
CA LEU A 197 2.63 -0.72 -13.49
C LEU A 197 3.94 -0.92 -14.24
N ASP A 198 4.25 -0.01 -15.16
CA ASP A 198 5.56 0.00 -15.81
C ASP A 198 6.69 0.42 -14.84
N ALA A 199 7.94 0.36 -15.33
CA ALA A 199 9.10 0.71 -14.53
C ALA A 199 9.08 2.18 -14.06
N ALA A 200 8.68 3.13 -14.92
CA ALA A 200 8.65 4.55 -14.56
C ALA A 200 7.57 4.83 -13.50
N GLN A 201 6.41 4.19 -13.63
CA GLN A 201 5.32 4.26 -12.67
C GLN A 201 5.72 3.68 -11.31
N ARG A 202 6.40 2.53 -11.28
CA ARG A 202 6.93 1.96 -10.04
C ARG A 202 7.98 2.87 -9.39
N ARG A 203 8.78 3.59 -10.18
CA ARG A 203 9.68 4.63 -9.64
C ARG A 203 8.91 5.77 -9.03
N GLU A 204 7.81 6.22 -9.63
CA GLU A 204 6.97 7.26 -9.02
C GLU A 204 6.27 6.79 -7.74
N VAL A 205 5.83 5.53 -7.67
CA VAL A 205 5.36 4.94 -6.41
C VAL A 205 6.44 5.04 -5.33
N LEU A 206 7.68 4.62 -5.63
CA LEU A 206 8.79 4.71 -4.69
C LEU A 206 9.12 6.16 -4.31
N ARG A 207 9.04 7.12 -5.25
CA ARG A 207 9.29 8.54 -5.01
C ARG A 207 8.25 9.15 -4.08
N THR A 208 6.98 8.90 -4.37
CA THR A 208 5.83 9.55 -3.70
C THR A 208 5.53 8.97 -2.33
N THR A 209 6.03 7.77 -2.03
CA THR A 209 5.90 7.12 -0.71
C THR A 209 7.18 7.23 0.13
N ALA A 210 8.24 7.85 -0.41
CA ALA A 210 9.52 7.97 0.28
C ALA A 210 9.44 8.80 1.56
N LEU A 211 10.34 8.49 2.50
CA LEU A 211 10.59 9.35 3.65
C LEU A 211 11.04 10.75 3.19
N PRO A 212 10.64 11.80 3.90
CA PRO A 212 11.12 13.14 3.60
C PRO A 212 12.63 13.20 3.79
N SER A 213 13.32 14.02 3.00
CA SER A 213 14.75 14.26 3.24
C SER A 213 14.99 15.03 4.52
N GLY A 214 16.25 15.05 4.95
CA GLY A 214 16.75 15.72 6.15
C GLY A 214 17.12 14.76 7.28
N TYR A 215 16.93 13.45 7.10
CA TYR A 215 17.34 12.45 8.08
C TYR A 215 18.81 12.11 7.89
N VAL A 216 19.58 12.26 8.97
CA VAL A 216 20.99 11.85 9.03
C VAL A 216 21.09 10.39 8.57
N LEU A 217 22.00 10.08 7.64
CA LEU A 217 22.24 8.77 6.99
C LEU A 217 21.27 8.33 5.89
N LEU A 218 20.03 8.85 5.86
CA LEU A 218 19.07 8.44 4.83
C LEU A 218 19.26 9.20 3.52
N ASP A 219 19.78 10.44 3.60
CA ASP A 219 20.07 11.31 2.44
C ASP A 219 21.42 11.02 1.77
N GLY A 220 21.94 9.79 1.89
CA GLY A 220 23.16 9.40 1.18
C GLY A 220 23.02 9.58 -0.34
N TRP A 221 24.16 9.61 -1.05
CA TRP A 221 24.23 9.83 -2.51
C TRP A 221 23.23 9.01 -3.35
N GLU A 222 23.02 7.74 -3.03
CA GLU A 222 22.03 6.88 -3.73
C GLU A 222 20.63 6.86 -3.10
N GLN A 223 20.44 7.46 -1.91
CA GLN A 223 19.15 7.66 -1.24
C GLN A 223 18.32 6.40 -0.92
N TRP A 224 18.91 5.20 -0.94
CA TRP A 224 18.25 3.93 -0.57
C TRP A 224 17.56 3.95 0.79
N GLY A 225 18.13 4.68 1.76
CA GLY A 225 17.60 4.76 3.12
C GLY A 225 16.24 5.41 3.24
N ARG A 226 15.81 6.18 2.23
CA ARG A 226 14.54 6.89 2.18
C ARG A 226 13.38 6.05 1.64
N LEU A 227 13.65 4.89 1.05
CA LEU A 227 12.59 4.03 0.51
C LEU A 227 11.70 3.50 1.64
N ASN A 228 10.40 3.71 1.52
CA ASN A 228 9.40 3.13 2.41
C ASN A 228 8.62 2.04 1.66
N LEU A 229 9.16 0.83 1.64
CA LEU A 229 8.57 -0.29 0.89
C LEU A 229 7.23 -0.77 1.49
N PHE A 230 6.97 -0.49 2.77
CA PHE A 230 5.67 -0.76 3.38
C PHE A 230 4.60 0.11 2.74
N ALA A 231 4.80 1.43 2.69
CA ALA A 231 3.87 2.36 2.03
C ALA A 231 3.82 2.15 0.52
N ALA A 232 4.96 1.88 -0.14
CA ALA A 232 5.01 1.65 -1.59
C ALA A 232 4.20 0.43 -2.05
N ALA A 233 4.03 -0.58 -1.19
CA ALA A 233 3.19 -1.74 -1.48
C ALA A 233 1.68 -1.40 -1.57
N ASP A 234 1.27 -0.24 -1.04
CA ASP A 234 -0.07 0.35 -1.19
C ASP A 234 -0.17 1.31 -2.39
N ALA A 235 0.82 1.27 -3.28
CA ALA A 235 0.96 2.07 -4.49
C ALA A 235 1.23 3.57 -4.22
N TYR A 236 0.72 4.47 -5.08
CA TYR A 236 1.10 5.88 -5.10
C TYR A 236 0.81 6.60 -3.78
N GLY A 237 1.70 7.50 -3.34
CA GLY A 237 1.42 8.48 -2.27
C GLY A 237 0.96 9.84 -2.82
N ALA A 238 1.21 10.11 -4.10
CA ALA A 238 0.81 11.35 -4.76
C ALA A 238 0.79 11.18 -6.29
N PHE A 239 -0.03 11.98 -6.98
CA PHE A 239 0.02 12.17 -8.42
C PHE A 239 0.66 13.53 -8.74
N ALA A 240 1.96 13.52 -9.05
CA ALA A 240 2.66 14.73 -9.48
C ALA A 240 2.23 15.18 -10.89
N ALA A 241 1.74 14.25 -11.69
CA ALA A 241 1.13 14.42 -13.01
C ALA A 241 0.03 13.36 -13.18
N ASP A 242 -0.71 13.42 -14.28
CA ASP A 242 -1.74 12.43 -14.58
C ASP A 242 -1.14 11.02 -14.72
N VAL A 243 -1.77 10.06 -14.05
CA VAL A 243 -1.38 8.65 -14.04
C VAL A 243 -2.38 7.83 -14.82
N GLU A 244 -1.91 7.08 -15.81
CA GLU A 244 -2.71 6.10 -16.54
C GLU A 244 -2.42 4.68 -16.05
N VAL A 245 -3.45 3.94 -15.64
CA VAL A 245 -3.33 2.55 -15.18
C VAL A 245 -4.12 1.63 -16.09
N THR A 246 -3.44 0.68 -16.72
CA THR A 246 -4.07 -0.37 -17.54
C THR A 246 -3.93 -1.72 -16.86
N MET A 247 -5.05 -2.32 -16.46
CA MET A 247 -5.09 -3.64 -15.81
C MET A 247 -5.77 -4.67 -16.72
N ASP A 248 -5.11 -5.79 -17.01
CA ASP A 248 -5.64 -6.87 -17.84
C ASP A 248 -5.99 -8.10 -16.99
N ALA A 249 -7.28 -8.28 -16.70
CA ALA A 249 -7.77 -9.37 -15.89
C ALA A 249 -7.46 -10.77 -16.47
N SER A 250 -7.15 -10.89 -17.77
CA SER A 250 -6.77 -12.19 -18.34
C SER A 250 -5.40 -12.70 -17.85
N LEU A 251 -4.57 -11.82 -17.28
CA LEU A 251 -3.27 -12.16 -16.71
C LEU A 251 -3.36 -12.68 -15.26
N GLY A 252 -4.52 -12.54 -14.61
CA GLY A 252 -4.76 -13.05 -13.27
C GLY A 252 -4.10 -12.25 -12.13
N GLY A 253 -4.47 -12.58 -10.90
CA GLY A 253 -3.88 -12.01 -9.68
C GLY A 253 -4.06 -10.51 -9.59
N PHE A 254 -2.97 -9.77 -9.34
CA PHE A 254 -3.01 -8.32 -9.23
C PHE A 254 -3.40 -7.60 -10.53
N HIS A 255 -3.34 -8.25 -11.70
CA HIS A 255 -3.89 -7.67 -12.93
C HIS A 255 -5.42 -7.75 -12.98
N THR A 256 -6.02 -8.69 -12.24
CA THR A 256 -7.48 -8.82 -12.10
C THR A 256 -8.02 -7.83 -11.10
N ALA A 257 -7.40 -7.73 -9.92
CA ALA A 257 -7.83 -6.82 -8.87
C ALA A 257 -6.68 -6.37 -7.96
N ASP A 258 -6.67 -5.10 -7.60
CA ASP A 258 -5.76 -4.56 -6.57
C ASP A 258 -6.40 -3.39 -5.81
N THR A 259 -5.87 -3.08 -4.63
CA THR A 259 -6.30 -1.97 -3.78
C THR A 259 -5.14 -1.04 -3.46
N TRP A 260 -5.30 0.24 -3.79
CA TRP A 260 -4.39 1.30 -3.38
C TRP A 260 -4.89 1.92 -2.08
N ARG A 261 -4.07 1.86 -1.03
CA ARG A 261 -4.49 2.21 0.34
C ARG A 261 -3.79 3.43 0.93
N ASN A 262 -2.91 4.08 0.16
CA ASN A 262 -2.32 5.35 0.56
C ASN A 262 -3.31 6.49 0.34
N ASP A 263 -3.14 7.56 1.11
CA ASP A 263 -3.83 8.83 0.89
C ASP A 263 -3.11 9.58 -0.25
N ILE A 264 -3.69 9.54 -1.44
CA ILE A 264 -3.06 10.09 -2.65
C ILE A 264 -3.36 11.58 -2.77
N CYS A 265 -2.31 12.40 -2.74
CA CYS A 265 -2.41 13.85 -2.94
C CYS A 265 -1.84 14.29 -4.31
N GLY A 266 -1.72 15.61 -4.54
CA GLY A 266 -1.01 16.17 -5.70
C GLY A 266 -1.92 16.69 -6.83
N PRO A 267 -1.34 17.44 -7.79
CA PRO A 267 -2.11 18.11 -8.82
C PRO A 267 -2.67 17.20 -9.91
N GLY A 268 -2.08 16.01 -10.11
CA GLY A 268 -2.45 15.08 -11.17
C GLY A 268 -3.76 14.33 -10.93
N GLY A 269 -4.23 13.64 -11.98
CA GLY A 269 -5.41 12.79 -11.97
C GLY A 269 -5.11 11.32 -12.25
N LEU A 270 -6.18 10.51 -12.29
CA LEU A 270 -6.12 9.09 -12.60
C LEU A 270 -6.94 8.77 -13.86
N VAL A 271 -6.37 8.01 -14.78
CA VAL A 271 -7.08 7.37 -15.90
C VAL A 271 -7.03 5.86 -15.73
N LYS A 272 -8.18 5.22 -15.54
CA LYS A 272 -8.30 3.76 -15.41
C LYS A 272 -8.74 3.12 -16.73
N ARG A 273 -7.92 2.18 -17.23
CA ARG A 273 -8.11 1.39 -18.45
C ARG A 273 -7.99 -0.11 -18.16
N GLY A 274 -8.28 -0.92 -19.19
CA GLY A 274 -8.20 -2.37 -19.14
C GLY A 274 -9.35 -3.01 -18.34
N SER A 275 -9.46 -4.33 -18.42
CA SER A 275 -10.56 -5.13 -17.87
C SER A 275 -10.53 -5.31 -16.34
N GLY A 276 -9.38 -5.10 -15.69
CA GLY A 276 -9.22 -5.33 -14.25
C GLY A 276 -9.92 -4.30 -13.35
N THR A 277 -9.93 -4.60 -12.05
CA THR A 277 -10.53 -3.78 -10.99
C THR A 277 -9.44 -3.07 -10.18
N LEU A 278 -9.51 -1.74 -10.10
CA LEU A 278 -8.71 -0.96 -9.17
C LEU A 278 -9.60 -0.42 -8.06
N THR A 279 -9.24 -0.66 -6.80
CA THR A 279 -9.91 -0.05 -5.64
C THR A 279 -9.06 1.06 -5.06
N LEU A 280 -9.63 2.25 -4.88
CA LEU A 280 -8.98 3.35 -4.16
C LEU A 280 -9.57 3.43 -2.75
N ALA A 281 -8.77 3.09 -1.73
CA ALA A 281 -9.22 2.97 -0.35
C ALA A 281 -8.69 4.08 0.58
N GLY A 282 -7.74 4.91 0.13
CA GLY A 282 -7.26 6.06 0.90
C GLY A 282 -8.26 7.22 0.96
N ALA A 283 -8.00 8.16 1.88
CA ALA A 283 -8.65 9.47 1.93
C ALA A 283 -7.96 10.41 0.92
N ASN A 284 -8.24 10.20 -0.36
CA ASN A 284 -7.50 10.86 -1.43
C ASN A 284 -7.82 12.37 -1.54
N GLU A 285 -6.81 13.15 -1.94
CA GLU A 285 -6.89 14.61 -2.07
C GLU A 285 -6.40 15.15 -3.42
N TYR A 286 -5.99 14.28 -4.35
CA TYR A 286 -5.50 14.71 -5.67
C TYR A 286 -6.55 15.53 -6.44
N THR A 287 -6.09 16.48 -7.27
CA THR A 287 -6.98 17.49 -7.87
C THR A 287 -7.23 17.33 -9.37
N GLY A 288 -6.43 16.54 -10.10
CA GLY A 288 -6.54 16.43 -11.57
C GLY A 288 -7.80 15.70 -12.06
N GLY A 289 -8.53 15.04 -11.16
CA GLY A 289 -9.76 14.30 -11.45
C GLY A 289 -9.51 12.84 -11.81
N THR A 290 -10.60 12.13 -12.08
CA THR A 290 -10.62 10.68 -12.28
C THR A 290 -11.39 10.34 -13.53
N THR A 291 -10.80 9.58 -14.44
CA THR A 291 -11.46 9.09 -15.66
C THR A 291 -11.46 7.56 -15.68
N VAL A 292 -12.64 6.96 -15.83
CA VAL A 292 -12.82 5.51 -15.99
C VAL A 292 -13.16 5.22 -17.44
N GLU A 293 -12.19 4.70 -18.18
CA GLU A 293 -12.37 4.36 -19.60
C GLU A 293 -12.78 2.91 -19.80
N ALA A 294 -12.29 1.99 -18.96
CA ALA A 294 -12.65 0.58 -18.99
C ALA A 294 -12.42 -0.13 -17.64
N GLY A 295 -13.00 -1.32 -17.49
CA GLY A 295 -12.91 -2.14 -16.29
C GLY A 295 -13.69 -1.54 -15.13
N VAL A 296 -13.23 -1.79 -13.91
CA VAL A 296 -13.87 -1.29 -12.69
C VAL A 296 -12.92 -0.37 -11.93
N LEU A 297 -13.41 0.79 -11.52
CA LEU A 297 -12.81 1.61 -10.48
C LEU A 297 -13.75 1.60 -9.26
N ALA A 298 -13.31 1.01 -8.17
CA ALA A 298 -14.09 0.89 -6.94
C ALA A 298 -13.65 1.90 -5.88
N ALA A 299 -14.62 2.45 -5.15
CA ALA A 299 -14.38 3.30 -4.00
C ALA A 299 -14.31 2.45 -2.72
N GLY A 300 -13.11 2.36 -2.15
CA GLY A 300 -12.90 1.74 -0.83
C GLY A 300 -13.05 2.71 0.34
N SER A 301 -13.29 4.00 0.08
CA SER A 301 -13.51 5.03 1.10
C SER A 301 -14.46 6.11 0.62
N LYS A 302 -14.90 6.98 1.53
CA LYS A 302 -15.74 8.15 1.21
C LYS A 302 -15.05 9.14 0.28
N GLU A 303 -13.75 9.33 0.41
CA GLU A 303 -12.98 10.34 -0.34
C GLU A 303 -12.11 9.68 -1.44
N ALA A 304 -12.50 8.48 -1.90
CA ALA A 304 -11.72 7.67 -2.83
C ALA A 304 -11.32 8.39 -4.14
N PHE A 305 -12.12 9.35 -4.60
CA PHE A 305 -11.93 10.00 -5.91
C PHE A 305 -11.32 11.40 -5.85
N GLY A 306 -10.72 11.78 -4.71
CA GLY A 306 -10.00 13.04 -4.59
C GLY A 306 -10.90 14.27 -4.67
N ARG A 307 -10.32 15.38 -5.11
CA ARG A 307 -10.97 16.70 -5.14
C ARG A 307 -11.46 17.13 -6.52
N GLY A 308 -11.04 16.41 -7.57
CA GLY A 308 -11.37 16.73 -8.96
C GLY A 308 -12.72 16.18 -9.43
N ASP A 309 -12.97 16.33 -10.73
CA ASP A 309 -14.13 15.75 -11.41
C ASP A 309 -13.98 14.23 -11.59
N VAL A 310 -15.10 13.50 -11.61
CA VAL A 310 -15.14 12.08 -11.97
C VAL A 310 -15.88 11.88 -13.30
N ARG A 311 -15.24 11.20 -14.26
CA ARG A 311 -15.80 10.90 -15.59
C ARG A 311 -15.80 9.41 -15.87
N VAL A 312 -16.96 8.80 -16.11
CA VAL A 312 -17.10 7.37 -16.43
C VAL A 312 -17.46 7.23 -17.91
N LYS A 313 -16.46 7.01 -18.79
CA LYS A 313 -16.66 6.99 -20.25
C LYS A 313 -17.17 5.66 -20.80
N GLY A 314 -16.72 4.53 -20.23
CA GLY A 314 -17.06 3.20 -20.76
C GLY A 314 -16.90 2.04 -19.77
N GLY A 315 -16.21 2.25 -18.64
CA GLY A 315 -16.12 1.26 -17.56
C GLY A 315 -17.22 1.40 -16.50
N THR A 316 -16.93 0.85 -15.33
CA THR A 316 -17.80 0.87 -14.14
C THR A 316 -17.16 1.68 -13.02
N LEU A 317 -17.89 2.62 -12.45
CA LEU A 317 -17.59 3.19 -11.14
C LEU A 317 -18.39 2.42 -10.09
N ARG A 318 -17.71 1.79 -9.13
CA ARG A 318 -18.36 1.00 -8.08
C ARG A 318 -18.25 1.67 -6.71
N THR A 319 -19.35 1.77 -5.97
CA THR A 319 -19.33 2.20 -4.56
C THR A 319 -19.20 1.00 -3.62
N GLY A 320 -18.76 1.25 -2.38
CA GLY A 320 -18.90 0.30 -1.28
C GLY A 320 -20.28 0.36 -0.63
N ASP A 321 -20.37 -0.20 0.58
CA ASP A 321 -21.49 -0.12 1.54
C ASP A 321 -21.51 1.23 2.30
N HIS A 322 -20.87 2.25 1.74
CA HIS A 322 -20.73 3.59 2.31
C HIS A 322 -21.01 4.66 1.27
N THR A 323 -21.43 5.84 1.72
CA THR A 323 -21.53 7.02 0.85
C THR A 323 -20.17 7.44 0.33
N VAL A 324 -20.06 7.52 -1.00
CA VAL A 324 -18.90 8.05 -1.71
C VAL A 324 -19.15 9.52 -2.06
N ARG A 325 -18.14 10.36 -1.87
CA ARG A 325 -18.22 11.79 -2.18
C ARG A 325 -17.33 12.15 -3.38
N VAL A 326 -17.94 12.80 -4.36
CA VAL A 326 -17.27 13.45 -5.49
C VAL A 326 -17.28 14.95 -5.23
N ARG A 327 -16.10 15.53 -5.01
CA ARG A 327 -15.96 16.97 -4.70
C ARG A 327 -16.14 17.86 -5.93
N GLY A 328 -15.77 17.36 -7.10
CA GLY A 328 -15.97 18.04 -8.38
C GLY A 328 -17.34 17.77 -9.01
N GLY A 329 -17.38 17.86 -10.34
CA GLY A 329 -18.49 17.37 -11.16
C GLY A 329 -18.42 15.87 -11.40
N TYR A 330 -19.55 15.29 -11.77
CA TYR A 330 -19.67 13.89 -12.15
C TYR A 330 -20.31 13.79 -13.53
N ALA A 331 -19.68 13.05 -14.44
CA ALA A 331 -20.25 12.75 -15.75
C ALA A 331 -20.14 11.25 -16.03
N GLN A 332 -21.22 10.64 -16.51
CA GLN A 332 -21.26 9.21 -16.83
C GLN A 332 -21.83 8.97 -18.23
N ALA A 333 -21.20 8.05 -18.94
CA ALA A 333 -21.71 7.32 -20.10
C ALA A 333 -21.63 5.79 -19.90
N GLY A 334 -20.83 5.31 -18.93
CA GLY A 334 -20.72 3.89 -18.56
C GLY A 334 -21.68 3.47 -17.44
N VAL A 335 -21.19 2.63 -16.52
CA VAL A 335 -21.99 2.01 -15.45
C VAL A 335 -21.67 2.63 -14.09
N LEU A 336 -22.72 2.92 -13.31
CA LEU A 336 -22.64 3.15 -11.87
C LEU A 336 -23.10 1.87 -11.17
N ASP A 337 -22.24 1.22 -10.39
CA ASP A 337 -22.53 0.01 -9.62
C ASP A 337 -22.56 0.38 -8.13
N VAL A 338 -23.74 0.39 -7.51
CA VAL A 338 -23.92 0.83 -6.11
C VAL A 338 -24.37 -0.30 -5.22
N THR A 339 -23.91 -0.27 -3.97
CA THR A 339 -24.52 -1.01 -2.87
C THR A 339 -25.41 -0.04 -2.10
N LEU A 340 -26.71 -0.35 -2.03
CA LEU A 340 -27.72 0.43 -1.33
C LEU A 340 -28.11 -0.24 -0.03
N ASP A 341 -28.26 0.56 1.03
CA ASP A 341 -28.82 0.14 2.31
C ASP A 341 -30.22 0.73 2.52
N ARG A 342 -30.86 0.41 3.65
CA ARG A 342 -32.15 0.99 4.06
C ARG A 342 -32.07 2.45 4.54
N GLY A 343 -30.89 3.06 4.53
CA GLY A 343 -30.63 4.42 4.94
C GLY A 343 -31.17 5.44 3.96
N THR A 344 -31.02 6.72 4.33
CA THR A 344 -31.49 7.85 3.51
C THR A 344 -30.36 8.54 2.74
N ASP A 345 -29.11 8.20 3.05
CA ASP A 345 -27.95 8.80 2.41
C ASP A 345 -27.80 8.26 0.99
N ALA A 346 -27.42 9.14 0.06
CA ALA A 346 -27.12 8.69 -1.29
C ALA A 346 -25.84 7.86 -1.31
N ALA A 347 -25.82 6.79 -2.10
CA ALA A 347 -24.59 6.03 -2.35
C ALA A 347 -23.48 6.91 -2.96
N LEU A 348 -23.86 7.86 -3.83
CA LEU A 348 -22.95 8.84 -4.43
C LEU A 348 -23.44 10.27 -4.17
N VAL A 349 -22.62 11.06 -3.48
CA VAL A 349 -22.86 12.50 -3.26
C VAL A 349 -21.89 13.31 -4.10
N VAL A 350 -22.43 14.17 -4.97
CA VAL A 350 -21.67 15.03 -5.88
C VAL A 350 -21.82 16.49 -5.43
N ASP A 351 -20.74 17.13 -5.02
CA ASP A 351 -20.75 18.53 -4.59
C ASP A 351 -21.02 19.49 -5.78
N GLY A 352 -20.60 19.08 -6.99
CA GLY A 352 -20.84 19.76 -8.26
C GLY A 352 -22.09 19.30 -9.01
N ARG A 353 -22.04 19.42 -10.33
CA ARG A 353 -23.10 18.98 -11.26
C ARG A 353 -22.90 17.51 -11.61
N ALA A 354 -24.00 16.74 -11.60
CA ALA A 354 -24.06 15.39 -12.12
C ALA A 354 -24.69 15.38 -13.53
N VAL A 355 -24.04 14.72 -14.49
CA VAL A 355 -24.52 14.55 -15.86
C VAL A 355 -24.55 13.06 -16.20
N LEU A 356 -25.75 12.54 -16.46
CA LEU A 356 -25.97 11.21 -16.98
C LEU A 356 -26.15 11.32 -18.50
N GLU A 357 -25.11 10.97 -19.24
CA GLU A 357 -25.10 10.96 -20.71
C GLU A 357 -25.95 9.79 -21.23
N ARG A 358 -26.26 9.81 -22.54
CA ARG A 358 -27.01 8.71 -23.17
C ARG A 358 -26.21 7.41 -23.04
N GLY A 359 -26.89 6.33 -22.66
CA GLY A 359 -26.24 5.03 -22.44
C GLY A 359 -25.76 4.80 -21.00
N SER A 360 -25.88 5.79 -20.10
CA SER A 360 -25.61 5.59 -18.67
C SER A 360 -26.47 4.47 -18.10
N SER A 361 -25.86 3.48 -17.45
CA SER A 361 -26.58 2.40 -16.76
C SER A 361 -26.32 2.42 -15.26
N LEU A 362 -27.29 1.93 -14.49
CA LEU A 362 -27.22 1.76 -13.05
C LEU A 362 -27.34 0.27 -12.71
N VAL A 363 -26.41 -0.23 -11.90
CA VAL A 363 -26.51 -1.54 -11.25
C VAL A 363 -26.70 -1.31 -9.75
N VAL A 364 -27.76 -1.91 -9.19
CA VAL A 364 -28.11 -1.83 -7.78
C VAL A 364 -27.84 -3.17 -7.12
N ARG A 365 -27.07 -3.14 -6.04
CA ARG A 365 -26.87 -4.24 -5.10
C ARG A 365 -27.44 -3.84 -3.75
N PHE A 366 -27.73 -4.81 -2.90
CA PHE A 366 -28.15 -4.54 -1.54
C PHE A 366 -27.02 -4.79 -0.56
N ASP A 367 -26.96 -3.92 0.45
CA ASP A 367 -26.18 -4.17 1.64
C ASP A 367 -26.64 -5.48 2.30
N VAL A 368 -25.69 -6.27 2.80
CA VAL A 368 -25.95 -7.60 3.34
C VAL A 368 -26.57 -7.52 4.74
N GLU A 369 -26.24 -6.49 5.51
CA GLU A 369 -26.69 -6.33 6.89
C GLU A 369 -28.01 -5.54 6.98
N GLN A 370 -28.17 -4.54 6.11
CA GLN A 370 -29.25 -3.57 6.13
C GLN A 370 -29.87 -3.37 4.74
N PRO A 371 -30.41 -4.43 4.11
CA PRO A 371 -30.99 -4.33 2.77
C PRO A 371 -32.19 -3.37 2.75
N PRO A 372 -32.43 -2.68 1.62
CA PRO A 372 -33.64 -1.91 1.38
C PRO A 372 -34.91 -2.74 1.62
N ARG A 373 -36.00 -2.06 2.00
CA ARG A 373 -37.31 -2.70 2.15
C ARG A 373 -38.06 -2.67 0.83
N ASP A 374 -38.90 -3.67 0.59
CA ASP A 374 -39.81 -3.66 -0.55
C ASP A 374 -40.69 -2.40 -0.55
N GLY A 375 -40.84 -1.79 -1.72
CA GLY A 375 -41.54 -0.52 -1.93
C GLY A 375 -40.88 0.72 -1.31
N SER A 376 -39.67 0.62 -0.75
CA SER A 376 -38.93 1.81 -0.26
C SER A 376 -38.25 2.57 -1.40
N THR A 377 -38.11 3.89 -1.23
CA THR A 377 -37.33 4.73 -2.14
C THR A 377 -35.97 5.00 -1.52
N VAL A 378 -34.89 4.64 -2.22
CA VAL A 378 -33.51 4.79 -1.72
C VAL A 378 -32.72 5.73 -2.60
N ALA A 379 -31.94 6.62 -1.99
CA ALA A 379 -31.14 7.59 -2.73
C ALA A 379 -29.91 6.94 -3.39
N VAL A 380 -29.74 7.17 -4.69
CA VAL A 380 -28.59 6.67 -5.46
C VAL A 380 -27.57 7.80 -5.66
N ILE A 381 -28.02 8.92 -6.23
CA ILE A 381 -27.19 10.11 -6.45
C ILE A 381 -27.83 11.31 -5.78
N GLY A 382 -27.08 12.00 -4.93
CA GLY A 382 -27.37 13.37 -4.50
C GLY A 382 -26.39 14.34 -5.16
N ALA A 383 -26.86 15.44 -5.74
CA ALA A 383 -26.02 16.42 -6.42
C ALA A 383 -26.52 17.86 -6.24
N ARG A 384 -25.65 18.85 -6.50
CA ARG A 384 -26.09 20.27 -6.56
C ARG A 384 -27.10 20.48 -7.68
N SER A 385 -26.87 19.84 -8.82
CA SER A 385 -27.82 19.75 -9.93
C SER A 385 -27.58 18.47 -10.70
N LEU A 386 -28.65 17.90 -11.25
CA LEU A 386 -28.61 16.69 -12.05
C LEU A 386 -29.24 16.92 -13.42
N GLN A 387 -28.56 16.44 -14.46
CA GLN A 387 -29.07 16.36 -15.82
C GLN A 387 -29.00 14.92 -16.34
N GLY A 388 -30.04 14.50 -17.05
CA GLY A 388 -30.10 13.19 -17.69
C GLY A 388 -30.77 12.14 -16.82
N ARG A 389 -30.78 10.91 -17.30
CA ARG A 389 -31.39 9.74 -16.66
C ARG A 389 -30.59 8.48 -17.00
N PHE A 390 -30.66 7.44 -16.17
CA PHE A 390 -30.15 6.14 -16.58
C PHE A 390 -31.04 5.58 -17.69
N SER A 391 -30.39 5.00 -18.69
CA SER A 391 -31.05 4.31 -19.80
C SER A 391 -31.52 2.91 -19.36
N GLU A 392 -30.83 2.33 -18.38
CA GLU A 392 -31.12 1.01 -17.82
C GLU A 392 -30.83 1.02 -16.32
N VAL A 393 -31.70 0.36 -15.55
CA VAL A 393 -31.54 0.11 -14.12
C VAL A 393 -31.69 -1.38 -13.88
N THR A 394 -30.64 -2.02 -13.37
CA THR A 394 -30.59 -3.46 -13.11
C THR A 394 -30.38 -3.69 -11.63
N VAL A 395 -31.27 -4.45 -10.99
CA VAL A 395 -31.05 -4.92 -9.62
C VAL A 395 -30.37 -6.27 -9.66
N ALA A 396 -29.17 -6.36 -9.11
CA ALA A 396 -28.34 -7.57 -9.05
C ALA A 396 -28.79 -8.51 -7.91
N VAL A 397 -30.11 -8.60 -7.68
CA VAL A 397 -30.76 -9.47 -6.69
C VAL A 397 -31.97 -10.10 -7.35
N GLU A 398 -32.06 -11.42 -7.31
CA GLU A 398 -33.12 -12.17 -8.00
C GLU A 398 -34.51 -11.78 -7.46
N GLY A 399 -35.46 -11.56 -8.38
CA GLY A 399 -36.85 -11.21 -8.05
C GLY A 399 -37.09 -9.73 -7.74
N TRP A 400 -36.05 -8.88 -7.80
CA TRP A 400 -36.17 -7.45 -7.55
C TRP A 400 -36.13 -6.64 -8.84
N THR A 401 -36.93 -5.58 -8.87
CA THR A 401 -36.88 -4.51 -9.88
C THR A 401 -36.85 -3.18 -9.18
N ALA A 402 -36.34 -2.15 -9.85
CA ALA A 402 -36.30 -0.81 -9.29
C ALA A 402 -36.69 0.24 -10.34
N GLU A 403 -37.39 1.28 -9.90
CA GLU A 403 -37.86 2.35 -10.78
C GLU A 403 -37.20 3.67 -10.38
N GLN A 404 -36.47 4.26 -11.31
CA GLN A 404 -35.75 5.51 -11.07
C GLN A 404 -36.70 6.70 -10.90
N VAL A 405 -36.58 7.37 -9.75
CA VAL A 405 -37.26 8.63 -9.41
C VAL A 405 -36.26 9.79 -9.53
N PHE A 406 -36.55 10.74 -10.42
CA PHE A 406 -35.66 11.87 -10.70
C PHE A 406 -36.14 13.16 -10.08
N THR A 407 -35.19 13.91 -9.54
CA THR A 407 -35.37 15.32 -9.17
C THR A 407 -34.30 16.18 -9.82
N ALA A 408 -34.44 17.50 -9.72
CA ALA A 408 -33.40 18.43 -10.17
C ALA A 408 -32.06 18.28 -9.42
N ARG A 409 -32.04 17.54 -8.29
CA ARG A 409 -30.89 17.42 -7.38
C ARG A 409 -30.46 15.97 -7.14
N GLY A 410 -31.02 14.99 -7.84
CA GLY A 410 -30.64 13.60 -7.57
C GLY A 410 -31.50 12.55 -8.27
N VAL A 411 -31.09 11.31 -8.06
CA VAL A 411 -31.79 10.09 -8.49
C VAL A 411 -31.97 9.18 -7.28
N SER A 412 -33.17 8.66 -7.12
CA SER A 412 -33.50 7.57 -6.22
C SER A 412 -34.05 6.39 -7.03
N VAL A 413 -34.11 5.21 -6.44
CA VAL A 413 -34.73 4.01 -7.03
C VAL A 413 -35.70 3.34 -6.07
#